data_AF-A0A349LZQ1-F1
#
_entry.id   AF-A0A349LZQ1-F1
#
_cell.length_a   1.000
_cell.length_b   1.000
_cell.length_c   1.000
_cell.angle_alpha   90.00
_cell.angle_beta   90.00
_cell.angle_gamma   90.00
#
_symmetry.space_group_name_H-M   'P 1'
#
loop_
_entity.id
_entity.type
_entity.pdbx_description
1 polymer ?
#
loop_
_entity_poly.entity_id
_entity_poly.type
_entity_poly.pdbx_seq_one_letter_code
_entity_poly.pdbx_strand_id
1 'polypeptide(L)'
;MKDTHQRVLLRRLERVLIAFFLLAALSLLVVYFADPSIYTKTLTLESTTTDRYPLPATLFLVGILVFITVLMVGVMRHWRWLFWLILIAFGFSILQIPATILQLTGVIPDSFPVWYSLYRMGVALFQAVIAVWMIYIYRHYGVWAMGKKKKT
;
A
#
# COMPACT_ATOMS: atom_id res chain seq x y z
N MET A 1 -16.24 -11.90 27.46
CA MET A 1 -16.27 -10.46 27.09
C MET A 1 -15.04 -10.02 26.29
N LYS A 2 -13.82 -10.52 26.58
CA LYS A 2 -12.59 -10.19 25.80
C LYS A 2 -12.66 -10.59 24.31
N ASP A 3 -13.29 -11.71 23.98
CA ASP A 3 -13.35 -12.23 22.59
C ASP A 3 -14.23 -11.39 21.64
N THR A 4 -15.20 -10.66 22.18
CA THR A 4 -16.11 -9.83 21.36
C THR A 4 -15.39 -8.56 20.90
N HIS A 5 -14.66 -7.90 21.81
CA HIS A 5 -13.87 -6.71 21.47
C HIS A 5 -12.75 -7.02 20.47
N GLN A 6 -12.07 -8.16 20.62
CA GLN A 6 -11.03 -8.62 19.70
C GLN A 6 -11.57 -8.83 18.27
N ARG A 7 -12.74 -9.47 18.14
CA ARG A 7 -13.39 -9.68 16.83
C ARG A 7 -13.89 -8.38 16.18
N VAL A 8 -14.29 -7.40 16.98
CA VAL A 8 -14.68 -6.07 16.47
C VAL A 8 -13.45 -5.32 15.95
N LEU A 9 -12.33 -5.34 16.68
CA LEU A 9 -11.08 -4.69 16.26
C LEU A 9 -10.53 -5.32 14.98
N LEU A 10 -10.54 -6.64 14.85
CA LEU A 10 -10.16 -7.35 13.63
C LEU A 10 -11.02 -6.95 12.43
N ARG A 11 -12.35 -6.99 12.57
CA ARG A 11 -13.26 -6.59 11.49
C ARG A 11 -13.14 -5.12 11.12
N ARG A 12 -12.69 -4.28 12.06
CA ARG A 12 -12.37 -2.87 11.79
C ARG A 12 -11.05 -2.75 11.02
N LEU A 13 -10.00 -3.46 11.43
CA LEU A 13 -8.72 -3.51 10.72
C LEU A 13 -8.89 -4.03 9.28
N GLU A 14 -9.63 -5.13 9.12
CA GLU A 14 -9.94 -5.71 7.81
C GLU A 14 -10.64 -4.71 6.90
N ARG A 15 -11.69 -4.03 7.40
CA ARG A 15 -12.36 -2.96 6.65
C ARG A 15 -11.43 -1.81 6.30
N VAL A 16 -10.56 -1.39 7.23
CA VAL A 16 -9.60 -0.29 6.98
C VAL A 16 -8.58 -0.69 5.92
N LEU A 17 -8.07 -1.92 5.97
CA LEU A 17 -7.16 -2.45 4.95
C LEU A 17 -7.83 -2.54 3.58
N ILE A 18 -9.04 -3.10 3.50
CA ILE A 18 -9.79 -3.20 2.24
C ILE A 18 -10.09 -1.79 1.70
N ALA A 19 -10.57 -0.87 2.54
CA ALA A 19 -10.82 0.51 2.14
C ALA A 19 -9.54 1.19 1.66
N PHE A 20 -8.41 0.98 2.34
CA PHE A 20 -7.10 1.49 1.92
C PHE A 20 -6.68 0.93 0.57
N PHE A 21 -6.82 -0.39 0.35
CA PHE A 21 -6.48 -1.02 -0.93
C PHE A 21 -7.39 -0.54 -2.07
N LEU A 22 -8.69 -0.33 -1.80
CA LEU A 22 -9.62 0.26 -2.77
C LEU A 22 -9.24 1.70 -3.11
N LEU A 23 -8.96 2.53 -2.10
CA LEU A 23 -8.48 3.90 -2.28
C LEU A 23 -7.15 3.94 -3.05
N ALA A 24 -6.23 3.01 -2.77
CA ALA A 24 -4.97 2.89 -3.48
C ALA A 24 -5.18 2.51 -4.95
N ALA A 25 -6.07 1.56 -5.25
CA ALA A 25 -6.42 1.20 -6.62
C ALA A 25 -7.07 2.38 -7.36
N LEU A 26 -7.98 3.11 -6.72
CA LEU A 26 -8.66 4.27 -7.29
C LEU A 26 -7.66 5.41 -7.52
N SER A 27 -6.76 5.65 -6.58
CA SER A 27 -5.66 6.60 -6.75
C SER A 27 -4.74 6.23 -7.90
N LEU A 28 -4.40 4.95 -8.08
CA LEU A 28 -3.59 4.50 -9.21
C LEU A 28 -4.27 4.81 -10.54
N LEU A 29 -5.58 4.59 -10.64
CA LEU A 29 -6.36 4.97 -11.82
C LEU A 29 -6.31 6.49 -12.04
N VAL A 30 -6.55 7.29 -11.00
CA VAL A 30 -6.51 8.76 -11.10
C VAL A 30 -5.15 9.26 -11.57
N VAL A 31 -4.05 8.74 -11.00
CA VAL A 31 -2.68 9.11 -11.41
C VAL A 31 -2.42 8.71 -12.86
N TYR A 32 -2.86 7.53 -13.27
CA TYR A 32 -2.75 7.06 -14.65
C TYR A 32 -3.51 7.95 -15.64
N PHE A 33 -4.71 8.42 -15.27
CA PHE A 33 -5.49 9.33 -16.11
C PHE A 33 -4.97 10.77 -16.10
N ALA A 34 -4.42 11.24 -14.97
CA ALA A 34 -3.95 12.62 -14.82
C ALA A 34 -2.61 12.85 -15.52
N ASP A 35 -1.67 11.91 -15.44
CA ASP A 35 -0.36 12.05 -16.08
C ASP A 35 0.27 10.68 -16.44
N PRO A 36 0.01 10.15 -17.65
CA PRO A 36 0.58 8.88 -18.09
C PRO A 36 2.11 8.92 -18.24
N SER A 37 2.71 10.13 -18.27
CA SER A 37 4.16 10.30 -18.42
C SER A 37 4.98 9.87 -17.19
N ILE A 38 4.34 9.77 -16.01
CA ILE A 38 4.97 9.28 -14.78
C ILE A 38 5.35 7.80 -14.92
N TYR A 39 4.46 7.00 -15.52
CA TYR A 39 4.69 5.57 -15.73
C TYR A 39 5.74 5.30 -16.80
N THR A 40 5.76 6.09 -17.88
CA THR A 40 6.74 5.95 -18.96
C THR A 40 8.15 6.31 -18.51
N LYS A 41 8.32 7.33 -17.65
CA LYS A 41 9.60 7.67 -17.04
C LYS A 41 10.13 6.59 -16.08
N THR A 42 9.27 6.00 -15.24
CA THR A 42 9.69 4.92 -14.32
C THR A 42 10.12 3.64 -15.04
N LEU A 43 9.56 3.37 -16.22
CA LEU A 43 9.86 2.18 -17.01
C LEU A 43 11.07 2.38 -17.94
N THR A 44 11.73 3.56 -17.91
CA THR A 44 12.84 3.90 -18.81
C THR A 44 12.53 3.58 -20.27
N LEU A 45 11.25 3.71 -20.67
CA LEU A 45 10.83 3.50 -22.05
C LEU A 45 11.17 4.78 -22.79
N GLU A 46 12.25 4.72 -23.58
CA GLU A 46 12.62 5.74 -24.55
C GLU A 46 11.36 6.18 -25.30
N SER A 47 11.05 7.47 -25.20
CA SER A 47 9.81 8.07 -25.66
C SER A 47 9.67 7.92 -27.17
N THR A 48 9.18 6.76 -27.63
CA THR A 48 8.75 6.56 -29.00
C THR A 48 7.38 7.24 -29.12
N THR A 49 7.38 8.34 -29.83
CA THR A 49 6.41 9.44 -29.90
C THR A 49 5.04 9.11 -30.51
N THR A 50 4.57 7.86 -30.44
CA THR A 50 3.38 7.46 -31.23
C THR A 50 2.25 6.83 -30.41
N ASP A 51 2.47 6.33 -29.18
CA ASP A 51 1.40 5.65 -28.43
C ASP A 51 1.07 6.34 -27.10
N ARG A 52 -0.14 6.91 -27.05
CA ARG A 52 -0.70 7.60 -25.87
C ARG A 52 -0.94 6.65 -24.69
N TYR A 53 -0.93 5.34 -24.94
CA TYR A 53 -1.08 4.28 -23.93
C TYR A 53 -0.10 3.13 -24.23
N PRO A 54 1.17 3.22 -23.82
CA PRO A 54 2.13 2.17 -24.08
C PRO A 54 1.69 0.86 -23.40
N LEU A 55 1.58 -0.22 -24.18
CA LEU A 55 1.19 -1.57 -23.73
C LEU A 55 1.91 -2.06 -22.45
N PRO A 56 3.21 -1.74 -22.23
CA PRO A 56 3.89 -2.11 -20.98
C PRO A 56 3.31 -1.42 -19.75
N ALA A 57 2.89 -0.15 -19.86
CA ALA A 57 2.35 0.61 -18.74
C ALA A 57 0.95 0.12 -18.35
N THR A 58 0.12 -0.24 -19.34
CA THR A 58 -1.20 -0.85 -19.08
C THR A 58 -1.06 -2.22 -18.46
N LEU A 59 -0.17 -3.08 -18.95
CA LEU A 59 0.10 -4.39 -18.35
C LEU A 59 0.62 -4.27 -16.91
N PHE A 60 1.49 -3.31 -16.63
CA PHE A 60 1.98 -3.05 -15.28
C PHE A 60 0.85 -2.61 -14.34
N LEU A 61 -0.02 -1.71 -14.80
CA LEU A 61 -1.20 -1.27 -14.05
C LEU A 61 -2.18 -2.42 -13.77
N VAL A 62 -2.46 -3.26 -14.77
CA VAL A 62 -3.30 -4.46 -14.63
C VAL A 62 -2.65 -5.43 -13.63
N GLY A 63 -1.35 -5.65 -13.72
CA GLY A 63 -0.60 -6.47 -12.77
C GLY A 63 -0.73 -5.97 -11.32
N ILE A 64 -0.62 -4.66 -11.10
CA ILE A 64 -0.82 -4.07 -9.77
C ILE A 64 -2.28 -4.23 -9.30
N LEU A 65 -3.26 -4.04 -10.17
CA LEU A 65 -4.68 -4.26 -9.82
C LEU A 65 -4.96 -5.71 -9.41
N VAL A 66 -4.43 -6.68 -10.16
CA VAL A 66 -4.52 -8.10 -9.81
C VAL A 66 -3.80 -8.39 -8.50
N PHE A 67 -2.62 -7.79 -8.29
CA PHE A 67 -1.91 -7.94 -7.03
C PHE A 67 -2.72 -7.40 -5.84
N ILE A 68 -3.34 -6.22 -5.99
CA ILE A 68 -4.21 -5.61 -4.97
C ILE A 68 -5.43 -6.50 -4.67
N THR A 69 -6.08 -7.08 -5.68
CA THR A 69 -7.22 -7.97 -5.44
C THR A 69 -6.80 -9.25 -4.71
N VAL A 70 -5.63 -9.82 -5.04
CA VAL A 70 -5.06 -10.95 -4.29
C VAL A 70 -4.81 -10.58 -2.83
N LEU A 71 -4.28 -9.37 -2.56
CA LEU A 71 -4.10 -8.87 -1.19
C LEU A 71 -5.44 -8.77 -0.45
N MET A 72 -6.48 -8.22 -1.09
CA MET A 72 -7.82 -8.15 -0.50
C MET A 72 -8.37 -9.53 -0.15
N VAL A 73 -8.30 -10.48 -1.09
CA VAL A 73 -8.77 -11.86 -0.88
C VAL A 73 -8.02 -12.51 0.27
N GLY A 74 -6.70 -12.34 0.33
CA GLY A 74 -5.91 -12.98 1.38
C GLY A 74 -6.03 -12.28 2.74
N VAL A 75 -6.41 -11.00 2.80
CA VAL A 75 -6.86 -10.31 4.02
C VAL A 75 -8.17 -10.94 4.53
N MET A 76 -9.17 -11.12 3.66
CA MET A 76 -10.44 -11.78 4.01
C MET A 76 -10.25 -13.24 4.42
N ARG A 77 -9.30 -13.94 3.81
CA ARG A 77 -8.96 -15.33 4.13
C ARG A 77 -8.00 -15.45 5.33
N HIS A 78 -7.65 -14.34 5.97
CA HIS A 78 -6.75 -14.27 7.13
C HIS A 78 -5.42 -15.02 6.95
N TRP A 79 -4.80 -14.87 5.78
CA TRP A 79 -3.50 -15.51 5.52
C TRP A 79 -2.44 -14.95 6.46
N ARG A 80 -1.85 -15.82 7.28
CA ARG A 80 -0.81 -15.44 8.25
C ARG A 80 0.41 -14.83 7.57
N TRP A 81 0.77 -15.31 6.38
CA TRP A 81 1.85 -14.77 5.56
C TRP A 81 1.58 -13.33 5.08
N LEU A 82 0.35 -13.02 4.68
CA LEU A 82 0.00 -11.67 4.22
C LEU A 82 0.04 -10.64 5.34
N PHE A 83 -0.26 -11.03 6.57
CA PHE A 83 -0.09 -10.14 7.72
C PHE A 83 1.35 -9.63 7.81
N TRP A 84 2.33 -10.52 7.67
CA TRP A 84 3.75 -10.16 7.69
C TRP A 84 4.16 -9.37 6.45
N LEU A 85 3.71 -9.77 5.26
CA LEU A 85 4.03 -9.04 4.03
C LEU A 85 3.51 -7.60 4.05
N ILE A 86 2.26 -7.40 4.48
CA ILE A 86 1.65 -6.06 4.60
C ILE A 86 2.40 -5.26 5.67
N LEU A 87 2.70 -5.88 6.82
CA LEU A 87 3.42 -5.21 7.89
C LEU A 87 4.81 -4.74 7.45
N ILE A 88 5.58 -5.61 6.77
CA ILE A 88 6.91 -5.28 6.25
C ILE A 88 6.80 -4.20 5.17
N ALA A 89 5.88 -4.36 4.21
CA ALA A 89 5.68 -3.39 3.13
C ALA A 89 5.34 -1.99 3.68
N PHE A 90 4.41 -1.91 4.63
CA PHE A 90 3.99 -0.65 5.23
C PHE A 90 5.06 -0.09 6.18
N GLY A 91 5.84 -0.95 6.84
CA GLY A 91 7.00 -0.54 7.61
C GLY A 91 8.08 0.09 6.74
N PHE A 92 8.30 -0.46 5.53
CA PHE A 92 9.24 0.10 4.56
C PHE A 92 8.79 1.47 4.04
N SER A 93 7.50 1.78 4.06
CA SER A 93 6.99 3.10 3.69
C SER A 93 7.54 4.23 4.58
N ILE A 94 7.97 3.93 5.81
CA ILE A 94 8.62 4.92 6.69
C ILE A 94 9.92 5.41 6.05
N LEU A 95 10.64 4.57 5.30
CA LEU A 95 11.85 4.95 4.58
C LEU A 95 11.59 5.86 3.39
N GLN A 96 10.35 5.91 2.89
CA GLN A 96 9.99 6.85 1.82
C GLN A 96 9.96 8.29 2.33
N ILE A 97 9.57 8.52 3.59
CA ILE A 97 9.50 9.86 4.19
C ILE A 97 10.84 10.61 4.14
N PRO A 98 11.97 10.06 4.66
CA PRO A 98 13.27 10.73 4.54
C PRO A 98 13.74 10.82 3.08
N ALA A 99 13.42 9.84 2.24
CA ALA A 99 13.77 9.89 0.81
C ALA A 99 13.07 11.06 0.10
N THR A 100 11.79 11.31 0.39
CA THR A 100 11.03 12.45 -0.16
C THR A 100 11.56 13.78 0.39
N ILE A 101 11.93 13.83 1.67
CA ILE A 101 12.57 15.02 2.24
C ILE A 101 13.90 15.32 1.53
N LEU A 102 14.73 14.30 1.26
CA LEU A 102 15.99 14.46 0.50
C LEU A 102 15.77 14.90 -0.96
N GLN A 103 14.66 14.52 -1.58
CA GLN A 103 14.27 14.99 -2.92
C GLN A 103 13.83 16.46 -2.89
N LEU A 104 12.97 16.83 -1.93
CA LEU A 104 12.52 18.22 -1.78
C LEU A 104 13.64 19.18 -1.37
N THR A 105 14.66 18.72 -0.64
CA THR A 105 15.83 19.55 -0.30
C THR A 105 16.84 19.66 -1.45
N GLY A 106 16.56 19.04 -2.62
CA GLY A 106 17.38 19.16 -3.83
C GLY A 106 18.69 18.37 -3.78
N VAL A 107 18.88 17.50 -2.78
CA VAL A 107 20.07 16.62 -2.68
C VAL A 107 19.97 15.49 -3.70
N ILE A 108 18.75 15.05 -4.03
CA ILE A 108 18.47 14.04 -5.06
C ILE A 108 17.72 14.73 -6.22
N PRO A 109 18.12 14.53 -7.49
CA PRO A 109 17.40 15.11 -8.63
C PRO A 109 15.96 14.59 -8.67
N ASP A 110 15.01 15.52 -8.55
CA ASP A 110 13.59 15.20 -8.47
C ASP A 110 13.05 14.91 -9.88
N SER A 111 12.77 13.64 -10.16
CA SER A 111 12.30 13.19 -11.49
C SER A 111 10.79 13.33 -11.67
N PHE A 112 10.05 13.64 -10.59
CA PHE A 112 8.59 13.65 -10.53
C PHE A 112 8.05 15.03 -10.11
N PRO A 113 6.83 15.40 -10.56
CA PRO A 113 6.22 16.67 -10.17
C PRO A 113 5.94 16.73 -8.66
N VAL A 114 6.16 17.91 -8.04
CA VAL A 114 6.08 18.15 -6.59
C VAL A 114 4.77 17.66 -5.95
N TRP A 115 3.64 17.81 -6.65
CA TRP A 115 2.32 17.34 -6.20
C TRP A 115 2.28 15.82 -5.96
N TYR A 116 3.00 15.03 -6.78
CA TYR A 116 3.10 13.59 -6.62
C TYR A 116 3.96 13.20 -5.41
N SER A 117 5.05 13.93 -5.17
CA SER A 117 5.92 13.74 -4.00
C SER A 117 5.16 14.01 -2.69
N LEU A 118 4.38 15.10 -2.63
CA LEU A 118 3.51 15.42 -1.49
C LEU A 118 2.42 14.36 -1.28
N TYR A 119 1.77 13.93 -2.37
CA TYR A 119 0.76 12.87 -2.32
C TYR A 119 1.34 11.55 -1.77
N ARG A 120 2.50 11.13 -2.30
CA ARG A 120 3.19 9.91 -1.88
C ARG A 120 3.58 9.97 -0.39
N MET A 121 4.06 11.11 0.09
CA MET A 121 4.37 11.31 1.50
C MET A 121 3.13 11.14 2.38
N GLY A 122 1.99 11.69 1.96
CA GLY A 122 0.70 11.50 2.64
C GLY A 122 0.31 10.03 2.73
N VAL A 123 0.37 9.30 1.60
CA VAL A 123 0.09 7.86 1.56
C VAL A 123 1.01 7.06 2.48
N ALA A 124 2.31 7.37 2.50
CA ALA A 124 3.28 6.72 3.38
C ALA A 124 2.94 6.93 4.86
N LEU A 125 2.44 8.10 5.25
CA LEU A 125 2.02 8.39 6.62
C LEU A 125 0.81 7.54 7.02
N PHE A 126 -0.19 7.39 6.14
CA PHE A 126 -1.31 6.48 6.37
C PHE A 126 -0.85 5.01 6.48
N GLN A 127 0.07 4.58 5.63
CA GLN A 127 0.65 3.23 5.72
C GLN A 127 1.36 3.01 7.07
N ALA A 128 2.14 3.99 7.54
CA ALA A 128 2.82 3.91 8.82
C ALA A 128 1.83 3.79 9.99
N VAL A 129 0.75 4.59 10.00
CA VAL A 129 -0.31 4.48 11.02
C VAL A 129 -0.95 3.09 11.03
N ILE A 130 -1.26 2.54 9.86
CA ILE A 130 -1.83 1.19 9.74
C ILE A 130 -0.81 0.14 10.23
N ALA A 131 0.47 0.27 9.90
CA ALA A 131 1.52 -0.63 10.37
C ALA A 131 1.64 -0.64 11.90
N VAL A 132 1.66 0.53 12.53
CA VAL A 132 1.68 0.65 14.00
C VAL A 132 0.46 -0.03 14.61
N TRP A 133 -0.71 0.15 14.01
CA TRP A 133 -1.93 -0.50 14.47
C TRP A 133 -1.89 -2.03 14.33
N MET A 134 -1.30 -2.54 13.23
CA MET A 134 -1.06 -3.97 13.05
C MET A 134 -0.08 -4.53 14.10
N ILE A 135 1.00 -3.81 14.43
CA ILE A 135 1.95 -4.21 15.48
C ILE A 135 1.26 -4.28 16.85
N TYR A 136 0.40 -3.30 17.15
CA TYR A 136 -0.38 -3.28 18.38
C TYR A 136 -1.26 -4.52 18.50
N ILE A 137 -2.00 -4.87 17.44
CA ILE A 137 -2.85 -6.06 17.41
C ILE A 137 -2.01 -7.34 17.52
N TYR A 138 -0.87 -7.40 16.83
CA TYR A 138 0.06 -8.53 16.90
C TYR A 138 0.57 -8.77 18.32
N ARG A 139 1.01 -7.72 19.02
CA ARG A 139 1.53 -7.83 20.40
C ARG A 139 0.47 -8.29 21.40
N HIS A 140 -0.78 -7.85 21.25
CA HIS A 140 -1.83 -8.17 22.21
C HIS A 140 -2.57 -9.48 21.92
N TYR A 141 -2.71 -9.88 20.65
CA TYR A 141 -3.59 -10.99 20.26
C TYR A 141 -2.95 -12.03 19.32
N GLY A 142 -1.73 -11.76 18.83
CA GLY A 142 -1.05 -12.59 17.84
C GLY A 142 -1.49 -12.33 16.40
N VAL A 143 -0.92 -13.08 15.46
CA VAL A 143 -1.20 -12.94 14.02
C VAL A 143 -2.68 -13.20 13.73
N TRP A 144 -3.36 -12.23 13.11
CA TRP A 144 -4.82 -12.23 12.87
C TRP A 144 -5.67 -12.51 14.13
N ALA A 145 -5.13 -12.21 15.31
CA ALA A 145 -5.73 -12.50 16.60
C ALA A 145 -6.15 -13.98 16.78
N MET A 146 -5.43 -14.92 16.15
CA MET A 146 -5.65 -16.37 16.32
C MET A 146 -4.98 -16.93 17.60
N GLY A 147 -4.75 -16.07 18.60
CA GLY A 147 -4.10 -16.41 19.87
C GLY A 147 -4.94 -17.32 20.78
N LYS A 148 -4.60 -18.62 20.74
CA LYS A 148 -4.95 -19.72 21.65
C LYS A 148 -6.44 -19.95 21.94
N LYS A 149 -7.06 -20.89 21.21
CA LYS A 149 -8.09 -21.73 21.83
C LYS A 149 -7.44 -22.39 23.05
N LYS A 150 -7.91 -22.05 24.26
CA LYS A 150 -7.60 -22.79 25.47
C LYS A 150 -8.00 -24.24 25.19
N LYS A 151 -7.02 -25.14 25.04
CA LYS A 151 -7.29 -26.58 25.09
C LYS A 151 -7.73 -26.84 26.52
N THR A 152 -9.03 -27.10 26.67
CA THR A 152 -9.61 -27.77 27.84
C THR A 152 -9.00 -29.14 27.98
#